data_AF-A0A661NIP4-F1
#
_entry.id   AF-A0A661NIP4-F1
#
_cell.length_a   1.000
_cell.length_b   1.000
_cell.length_c   1.000
_cell.angle_alpha   90.00
_cell.angle_beta   90.00
_cell.angle_gamma   90.00
#
_symmetry.space_group_name_H-M   'P 1'
#
loop_
_entity.id
_entity.type
_entity.pdbx_description
1 polymer ?
#
loop_
_entity_poly.entity_id
_entity_poly.type
_entity_poly.pdbx_seq_one_letter_code
_entity_poly.pdbx_strand_id
1 'polypeptide(L)'
;MNRSRISFLVAGLLAVLVLASPARAQQDMEKPLAPELLERWRSLSPEQKQALRQRLQKFQALPAEKRAELRRRLKRFLALPEAERQRLRRNYRAFMKLEPEQKALVLKSYQRWRQLPSQQRQKFRRQMHRLRRMNPAERNRFMKRLRRWMRLSPQERQRLRQLLRRRHQRRGGR
;
A
#
# COMPACT_ATOMS: atom_id res chain seq x y z
N MET A 1 6.61 -22.42 -15.06
CA MET A 1 5.14 -22.39 -15.22
C MET A 1 4.52 -21.12 -14.59
N ASN A 2 3.99 -20.23 -15.44
CA ASN A 2 2.99 -19.15 -15.22
C ASN A 2 3.10 -18.19 -14.01
N ARG A 3 3.99 -17.19 -14.12
CA ARG A 3 4.23 -16.08 -13.16
C ARG A 3 3.41 -14.80 -13.41
N SER A 4 2.25 -14.87 -14.07
CA SER A 4 1.51 -13.68 -14.56
C SER A 4 0.04 -13.54 -14.13
N ARG A 5 -0.36 -14.00 -12.92
CA ARG A 5 -1.81 -14.04 -12.57
C ARG A 5 -2.34 -13.01 -11.57
N ILE A 6 -1.49 -12.17 -10.98
CA ILE A 6 -1.92 -11.30 -9.86
C ILE A 6 -1.98 -9.80 -10.22
N SER A 7 -1.60 -9.39 -11.43
CA SER A 7 -1.67 -7.98 -11.87
C SER A 7 -3.09 -7.41 -12.09
N PHE A 8 -4.16 -8.12 -11.72
CA PHE A 8 -5.54 -7.77 -12.09
C PHE A 8 -6.50 -7.52 -10.93
N LEU A 9 -6.05 -7.42 -9.67
CA LEU A 9 -6.97 -7.09 -8.57
C LEU A 9 -7.61 -5.70 -8.69
N VAL A 10 -7.11 -4.84 -9.58
CA VAL A 10 -7.72 -3.53 -9.84
C VAL A 10 -8.29 -3.42 -11.25
N ALA A 11 -7.71 -4.08 -12.25
CA ALA A 11 -8.21 -4.01 -13.63
C ALA A 11 -9.36 -4.99 -13.93
N GLY A 12 -9.40 -6.17 -13.30
CA GLY A 12 -10.53 -7.11 -13.48
C GLY A 12 -11.80 -6.68 -12.74
N LEU A 13 -11.66 -5.90 -11.65
CA LEU A 13 -12.80 -5.38 -10.89
C LEU A 13 -13.41 -4.13 -11.55
N LEU A 14 -12.68 -3.45 -12.44
CA LEU A 14 -13.16 -2.27 -13.17
C LEU A 14 -14.30 -2.58 -14.13
N ALA A 15 -14.30 -3.76 -14.74
CA ALA A 15 -15.31 -4.14 -15.72
C ALA A 15 -16.67 -4.52 -15.09
N VAL A 16 -16.74 -4.84 -13.80
CA VAL A 16 -17.96 -5.44 -13.23
C VAL A 16 -18.51 -4.77 -11.98
N LEU A 17 -17.80 -3.81 -11.39
CA LEU A 17 -18.31 -3.09 -10.22
C LEU A 17 -19.41 -2.05 -10.53
N VAL A 18 -19.70 -1.81 -11.81
CA VAL A 18 -20.78 -0.92 -12.27
C VAL A 18 -22.16 -1.59 -12.23
N LEU A 19 -22.26 -2.92 -12.13
CA LEU A 19 -23.51 -3.66 -12.42
C LEU A 19 -24.33 -4.14 -11.20
N ALA A 20 -24.24 -3.54 -10.01
CA ALA A 20 -24.98 -4.11 -8.86
C ALA A 20 -25.58 -3.13 -7.84
N SER A 21 -26.17 -2.02 -8.29
CA SER A 21 -27.24 -1.28 -7.59
C SER A 21 -27.99 -0.36 -8.58
N PRO A 22 -29.26 -0.62 -8.95
CA PRO A 22 -29.97 0.18 -9.95
C PRO A 22 -30.44 1.57 -9.45
N ALA A 23 -30.66 1.76 -8.15
CA ALA A 23 -31.42 2.92 -7.66
C ALA A 23 -30.64 4.24 -7.45
N ARG A 24 -29.32 4.25 -7.65
CA ARG A 24 -28.48 5.47 -7.48
C ARG A 24 -27.42 5.65 -8.56
N ALA A 25 -27.46 4.82 -9.59
CA ALA A 25 -26.47 4.82 -10.66
C ALA A 25 -26.83 5.79 -11.80
N GLN A 26 -28.04 6.36 -11.84
CA GLN A 26 -28.45 7.24 -12.94
C GLN A 26 -27.71 8.60 -12.98
N GLN A 27 -27.19 9.13 -11.87
CA GLN A 27 -26.57 10.47 -11.87
C GLN A 27 -25.05 10.47 -12.16
N ASP A 28 -24.36 9.32 -12.06
CA ASP A 28 -22.91 9.20 -12.29
C ASP A 28 -22.59 8.39 -13.60
N MET A 29 -23.61 7.95 -14.36
CA MET A 29 -23.49 7.01 -15.50
C MET A 29 -23.60 7.62 -16.92
N GLU A 30 -23.23 8.87 -17.13
CA GLU A 30 -23.17 9.44 -18.50
C GLU A 30 -21.90 9.08 -19.29
N LYS A 31 -20.98 8.29 -18.74
CA LYS A 31 -19.93 7.68 -19.57
C LYS A 31 -20.37 6.28 -19.96
N PRO A 32 -20.90 6.07 -21.19
CA PRO A 32 -21.11 4.71 -21.70
C PRO A 32 -19.80 3.94 -21.57
N LEU A 33 -19.87 2.64 -21.28
CA LEU A 33 -18.69 1.78 -21.19
C LEU A 33 -17.80 2.07 -22.39
N ALA A 34 -16.62 2.67 -22.15
CA ALA A 34 -15.76 3.15 -23.20
C ALA A 34 -15.51 2.03 -24.23
N PRO A 35 -15.54 2.29 -25.55
CA PRO A 35 -15.32 1.28 -26.59
C PRO A 35 -14.05 0.47 -26.35
N GLU A 36 -13.02 1.08 -25.76
CA GLU A 36 -11.78 0.43 -25.29
C GLU A 36 -12.01 -0.78 -24.37
N LEU A 37 -13.03 -0.73 -23.51
CA LEU A 37 -13.34 -1.80 -22.55
C LEU A 37 -13.98 -3.00 -23.26
N LEU A 38 -14.81 -2.74 -24.27
CA LEU A 38 -15.41 -3.73 -25.13
C LEU A 38 -14.36 -4.40 -26.01
N GLU A 39 -13.45 -3.63 -26.60
CA GLU A 39 -12.31 -4.15 -27.35
C GLU A 39 -11.42 -5.03 -26.48
N ARG A 40 -11.06 -4.55 -25.27
CA ARG A 40 -10.31 -5.35 -24.30
C ARG A 40 -11.02 -6.64 -23.94
N TRP A 41 -12.34 -6.64 -23.79
CA TRP A 41 -13.11 -7.86 -23.50
C TRP A 41 -13.07 -8.83 -24.68
N ARG A 42 -13.24 -8.34 -25.90
CA ARG A 42 -13.16 -9.14 -27.13
C ARG A 42 -11.79 -9.79 -27.26
N SER A 43 -10.72 -9.07 -26.94
CA SER A 43 -9.35 -9.56 -27.01
C SER A 43 -8.95 -10.54 -25.89
N LEU A 44 -9.81 -10.83 -24.92
CA LEU A 44 -9.51 -11.81 -23.87
C LEU A 44 -9.66 -13.25 -24.38
N SER A 45 -8.71 -14.10 -23.98
CA SER A 45 -8.81 -15.55 -24.22
C SER A 45 -9.99 -16.17 -23.45
N PRO A 46 -10.50 -17.34 -23.86
CA PRO A 46 -11.55 -18.05 -23.14
C PRO A 46 -11.21 -18.27 -21.65
N GLU A 47 -9.97 -18.61 -21.33
CA GLU A 47 -9.50 -18.82 -19.94
C GLU A 47 -9.52 -17.51 -19.14
N GLN A 48 -9.16 -16.40 -19.77
CA GLN A 48 -9.20 -15.08 -19.13
C GLN A 48 -10.64 -14.64 -18.86
N LYS A 49 -11.55 -14.84 -19.81
CA LYS A 49 -12.99 -14.60 -19.64
C LYS A 49 -13.56 -15.45 -18.51
N GLN A 50 -13.19 -16.73 -18.44
CA GLN A 50 -13.63 -17.62 -17.37
C GLN A 50 -13.09 -17.20 -16.00
N ALA A 51 -11.82 -16.82 -15.91
CA ALA A 51 -11.24 -16.29 -14.67
C ALA A 51 -11.94 -15.00 -14.20
N LEU A 52 -12.37 -14.14 -15.12
CA LEU A 52 -13.16 -12.95 -14.78
C LEU A 52 -14.57 -13.32 -14.28
N ARG A 53 -15.25 -14.26 -14.93
CA ARG A 53 -16.57 -14.77 -14.48
C ARG A 53 -16.50 -15.33 -13.06
N GLN A 54 -15.49 -16.14 -12.75
CA GLN A 54 -15.30 -16.69 -11.40
C GLN A 54 -15.04 -15.59 -10.35
N ARG A 55 -14.25 -14.57 -10.70
CA ARG A 55 -14.01 -13.43 -9.80
C ARG A 55 -15.27 -12.62 -9.57
N LEU A 56 -16.10 -12.45 -10.60
CA LEU A 56 -17.39 -11.80 -10.49
C LEU A 56 -18.33 -12.56 -9.57
N GLN A 57 -18.48 -13.89 -9.75
CA GLN A 57 -19.31 -14.71 -8.88
C GLN A 57 -18.89 -14.57 -7.41
N LYS A 58 -17.58 -14.66 -7.14
CA LYS A 58 -17.04 -14.44 -5.78
C LYS A 58 -17.36 -13.04 -5.25
N PHE A 59 -17.31 -12.02 -6.10
CA PHE A 59 -17.66 -10.66 -5.72
C PHE A 59 -19.16 -10.51 -5.42
N GLN A 60 -20.03 -11.11 -6.23
CA GLN A 60 -21.49 -11.07 -6.04
C GLN A 60 -21.92 -11.82 -4.79
N ALA A 61 -21.22 -12.91 -4.44
CA ALA A 61 -21.43 -13.65 -3.21
C ALA A 61 -21.03 -12.90 -1.93
N LEU A 62 -20.35 -11.74 -2.04
CA LEU A 62 -20.01 -10.94 -0.87
C LEU A 62 -21.26 -10.22 -0.31
N PRO A 63 -21.35 -10.04 1.03
CA PRO A 63 -22.36 -9.20 1.65
C PRO A 63 -22.42 -7.80 1.03
N ALA A 64 -23.62 -7.20 0.97
CA ALA A 64 -23.84 -5.90 0.33
C ALA A 64 -22.90 -4.80 0.84
N GLU A 65 -22.63 -4.78 2.15
CA GLU A 65 -21.71 -3.85 2.79
C GLU A 65 -20.27 -4.00 2.29
N LYS A 66 -19.79 -5.25 2.15
CA LYS A 66 -18.45 -5.54 1.63
C LYS A 66 -18.33 -5.14 0.16
N ARG A 67 -19.37 -5.38 -0.63
CA ARG A 67 -19.44 -4.92 -2.02
C ARG A 67 -19.38 -3.38 -2.10
N ALA A 68 -20.13 -2.68 -1.25
CA ALA A 68 -20.11 -1.22 -1.17
C ALA A 68 -18.73 -0.68 -0.73
N GLU A 69 -18.08 -1.33 0.24
CA GLU A 69 -16.74 -0.97 0.68
C GLU A 69 -15.71 -1.10 -0.46
N LEU A 70 -15.77 -2.20 -1.21
CA LEU A 70 -14.90 -2.42 -2.37
C LEU A 70 -15.14 -1.39 -3.48
N ARG A 71 -16.40 -1.02 -3.76
CA ARG A 71 -16.74 0.10 -4.67
C ARG A 71 -16.07 1.40 -4.24
N ARG A 72 -16.20 1.79 -2.97
CA ARG A 72 -15.58 3.02 -2.44
C ARG A 72 -14.06 2.99 -2.53
N ARG A 73 -13.43 1.84 -2.27
CA ARG A 73 -11.97 1.67 -2.43
C ARG A 73 -11.55 1.79 -3.90
N LEU A 74 -12.33 1.24 -4.82
CA LEU A 74 -12.06 1.33 -6.26
C LEU A 74 -12.22 2.78 -6.76
N LYS A 75 -13.30 3.48 -6.42
CA LYS A 75 -13.53 4.90 -6.81
C LYS A 75 -12.35 5.76 -6.35
N ARG A 76 -11.89 5.59 -5.10
CA ARG A 76 -10.69 6.28 -4.59
C ARG A 76 -9.42 5.94 -5.35
N PHE A 77 -9.20 4.68 -5.70
CA PHE A 77 -8.02 4.28 -6.48
C PHE A 77 -8.02 4.89 -7.88
N LEU A 78 -9.19 4.89 -8.54
CA LEU A 78 -9.34 5.46 -9.88
C LEU A 78 -9.12 6.97 -9.91
N ALA A 79 -9.55 7.67 -8.86
CA ALA A 79 -9.34 9.10 -8.70
C ALA A 79 -7.88 9.48 -8.42
N LEU A 80 -6.98 8.52 -8.17
CA LEU A 80 -5.56 8.81 -8.01
C LEU A 80 -4.92 9.21 -9.36
N PRO A 81 -3.95 10.14 -9.37
CA PRO A 81 -3.14 10.42 -10.56
C PRO A 81 -2.44 9.18 -11.08
N GLU A 82 -2.20 9.08 -12.40
CA GLU A 82 -1.64 7.86 -13.02
C GLU A 82 -0.29 7.46 -12.41
N ALA A 83 0.59 8.42 -12.13
CA ALA A 83 1.86 8.16 -11.46
C ALA A 83 1.69 7.47 -10.09
N GLU A 84 0.67 7.87 -9.33
CA GLU A 84 0.34 7.25 -8.05
C GLU A 84 -0.25 5.86 -8.24
N ARG A 85 -1.17 5.68 -9.20
CA ARG A 85 -1.72 4.36 -9.55
C ARG A 85 -0.61 3.38 -9.93
N GLN A 86 0.35 3.82 -10.72
CA GLN A 86 1.52 3.02 -11.11
C GLN A 86 2.42 2.69 -9.92
N ARG A 87 2.66 3.65 -9.01
CA ARG A 87 3.39 3.38 -7.76
C ARG A 87 2.70 2.29 -6.93
N LEU A 88 1.37 2.37 -6.77
CA LEU A 88 0.59 1.37 -6.04
C LEU A 88 0.66 0.00 -6.71
N ARG A 89 0.53 -0.07 -8.05
CA ARG A 89 0.67 -1.31 -8.83
C ARG A 89 2.05 -1.95 -8.65
N ARG A 90 3.14 -1.15 -8.70
CA ARG A 90 4.51 -1.65 -8.47
C ARG A 90 4.68 -2.21 -7.06
N ASN A 91 4.23 -1.48 -6.03
CA ASN A 91 4.31 -1.93 -4.64
C ASN A 91 3.54 -3.23 -4.43
N TYR A 92 2.35 -3.34 -5.03
CA TYR A 92 1.53 -4.54 -4.96
C TYR A 92 2.20 -5.74 -5.64
N ARG A 93 2.77 -5.56 -6.84
CA ARG A 93 3.55 -6.61 -7.52
C ARG A 93 4.75 -7.05 -6.68
N ALA A 94 5.48 -6.11 -6.08
CA ALA A 94 6.60 -6.43 -5.19
C ALA A 94 6.13 -7.23 -3.96
N PHE A 95 5.04 -6.81 -3.32
CA PHE A 95 4.46 -7.52 -2.18
C PHE A 95 4.02 -8.94 -2.53
N MET A 96 3.43 -9.16 -3.71
CA MET A 96 2.99 -10.50 -4.14
C MET A 96 4.15 -11.48 -4.37
N LYS A 97 5.34 -10.97 -4.73
CA LYS A 97 6.57 -11.75 -4.90
C LYS A 97 7.26 -12.10 -3.58
N LEU A 98 6.84 -11.54 -2.45
CA LEU A 98 7.41 -11.87 -1.15
C LEU A 98 7.01 -13.28 -0.71
N GLU A 99 7.93 -13.94 0.00
CA GLU A 99 7.64 -15.21 0.67
C GLU A 99 6.59 -15.05 1.78
N PRO A 100 5.85 -16.10 2.16
CA PRO A 100 4.78 -16.01 3.16
C PRO A 100 5.21 -15.34 4.47
N GLU A 101 6.40 -15.68 4.98
CA GLU A 101 6.97 -15.09 6.20
C GLU A 101 7.24 -13.59 6.03
N GLN A 102 7.80 -13.19 4.89
CA GLN A 102 8.07 -11.80 4.57
C GLN A 102 6.76 -11.00 4.44
N LYS A 103 5.72 -11.58 3.83
CA LYS A 103 4.38 -10.98 3.78
C LYS A 103 3.84 -10.77 5.19
N ALA A 104 3.93 -11.76 6.06
CA ALA A 104 3.48 -11.67 7.45
C ALA A 104 4.21 -10.53 8.20
N LEU A 105 5.52 -10.40 8.03
CA LEU A 105 6.31 -9.31 8.62
C LEU A 105 5.87 -7.93 8.13
N VAL A 106 5.61 -7.78 6.83
CA VAL A 106 5.11 -6.52 6.25
C VAL A 106 3.72 -6.18 6.81
N LEU A 107 2.81 -7.15 6.86
CA LEU A 107 1.46 -6.96 7.38
C LEU A 107 1.47 -6.60 8.87
N LYS A 108 2.28 -7.30 9.69
CA LYS A 108 2.45 -6.99 11.12
C LYS A 108 3.05 -5.60 11.34
N SER A 109 4.00 -5.20 10.51
CA SER A 109 4.58 -3.85 10.57
C SER A 109 3.58 -2.77 10.17
N TYR A 110 2.75 -3.05 9.17
CA TYR A 110 1.66 -2.16 8.76
C TYR A 110 0.58 -2.02 9.82
N GLN A 111 0.17 -3.10 10.49
CA GLN A 111 -0.78 -3.08 11.59
C GLN A 111 -0.28 -2.20 12.74
N ARG A 112 0.96 -2.40 13.18
CA ARG A 112 1.61 -1.56 14.20
C ARG A 112 1.63 -0.09 13.78
N TRP A 113 1.98 0.20 12.53
CA TRP A 113 1.99 1.56 12.01
C TRP A 113 0.59 2.21 12.01
N ARG A 114 -0.47 1.46 11.70
CA ARG A 114 -1.85 1.98 11.74
C ARG A 114 -2.32 2.34 13.14
N GLN A 115 -1.83 1.62 14.15
CA GLN A 115 -2.15 1.85 15.56
C GLN A 115 -1.40 3.04 16.16
N LEU A 116 -0.36 3.56 15.50
CA LEU A 116 0.39 4.71 16.01
C LEU A 116 -0.50 5.97 16.07
N PRO A 117 -0.40 6.76 17.16
CA PRO A 117 -1.02 8.08 17.23
C PRO A 117 -0.62 8.98 16.06
N SER A 118 -1.50 9.91 15.66
CA SER A 118 -1.29 10.79 14.49
C SER A 118 0.06 11.52 14.53
N GLN A 119 0.43 12.07 15.69
CA GLN A 119 1.71 12.75 15.91
C GLN A 119 2.91 11.81 15.69
N GLN A 120 2.84 10.58 16.20
CA GLN A 120 3.91 9.59 16.01
C GLN A 120 4.03 9.16 14.55
N ARG A 121 2.89 8.95 13.86
CA ARG A 121 2.87 8.68 12.41
C ARG A 121 3.52 9.82 11.62
N GLN A 122 3.24 11.08 11.98
CA GLN A 122 3.82 12.23 11.31
C GLN A 122 5.34 12.32 11.52
N LYS A 123 5.81 12.09 12.76
CA LYS A 123 7.26 12.00 13.07
C LYS A 123 7.93 10.90 12.23
N PHE A 124 7.32 9.72 12.15
CA PHE A 124 7.83 8.62 11.34
C PHE A 124 7.89 8.97 9.85
N ARG A 125 6.82 9.57 9.30
CA ARG A 125 6.80 10.04 7.90
C ARG A 125 7.93 11.02 7.61
N ARG A 126 8.12 12.03 8.47
CA ARG A 126 9.21 13.02 8.32
C ARG A 126 10.58 12.36 8.31
N GLN A 127 10.82 11.40 9.20
CA GLN A 127 12.08 10.64 9.23
C GLN A 127 12.27 9.83 7.94
N MET A 128 11.23 9.14 7.47
CA MET A 128 11.31 8.38 6.21
C MET A 128 11.55 9.28 5.00
N HIS A 129 10.90 10.45 4.92
CA HIS A 129 11.16 11.42 3.86
C HIS A 129 12.60 11.92 3.88
N ARG A 130 13.15 12.22 5.07
CA ARG A 130 14.56 12.60 5.23
C ARG A 130 15.48 11.49 4.72
N LEU A 131 15.25 10.23 5.11
CA LEU A 131 16.07 9.10 4.66
C LEU A 131 16.02 8.89 3.14
N ARG A 132 14.87 9.12 2.52
CA ARG A 132 14.71 9.02 1.07
C ARG A 132 15.50 10.08 0.31
N ARG A 133 15.67 11.26 0.90
CA ARG A 133 16.42 12.39 0.32
C ARG A 133 17.94 12.34 0.60
N MET A 134 18.39 11.58 1.60
CA MET A 134 19.82 11.40 1.87
C MET A 134 20.54 10.74 0.69
N ASN A 135 21.78 11.18 0.44
CA ASN A 135 22.66 10.51 -0.52
C ASN A 135 23.09 9.11 0.01
N PRO A 136 23.66 8.25 -0.84
CA PRO A 136 24.03 6.89 -0.45
C PRO A 136 24.96 6.82 0.77
N ALA A 137 25.96 7.69 0.86
CA ALA A 137 26.93 7.72 1.95
C ALA A 137 26.27 8.09 3.29
N GLU A 138 25.45 9.14 3.30
CA GLU A 138 24.67 9.58 4.47
C GLU A 138 23.69 8.51 4.93
N ARG A 139 22.97 7.90 3.98
CA ARG A 139 22.04 6.80 4.28
C ARG A 139 22.79 5.62 4.89
N ASN A 140 23.98 5.27 4.38
CA ASN A 140 24.80 4.20 4.95
C ASN A 140 25.25 4.51 6.38
N ARG A 141 25.72 5.74 6.65
CA ARG A 141 26.07 6.19 8.01
C ARG A 141 24.87 6.11 8.94
N PHE A 142 23.70 6.56 8.49
CA PHE A 142 22.46 6.46 9.25
C PHE A 142 22.12 5.00 9.60
N MET A 143 22.16 4.10 8.61
CA MET A 143 21.84 2.69 8.80
C MET A 143 22.85 1.98 9.71
N LYS A 144 24.14 2.31 9.63
CA LYS A 144 25.18 1.79 10.56
C LYS A 144 24.88 2.22 12.00
N ARG A 145 24.54 3.50 12.21
CA ARG A 145 24.17 4.01 13.54
C ARG A 145 22.90 3.35 14.08
N LEU A 146 21.88 3.17 13.22
CA LEU A 146 20.64 2.49 13.60
C LEU A 146 20.89 1.03 13.98
N ARG A 147 21.71 0.29 13.20
CA ARG A 147 22.11 -1.09 13.52
C ARG A 147 22.81 -1.17 14.88
N ARG A 148 23.76 -0.27 15.15
CA ARG A 148 24.43 -0.19 16.45
C ARG A 148 23.43 0.06 17.58
N TRP A 149 22.50 0.99 17.39
CA TRP A 149 21.46 1.31 18.37
C TRP A 149 20.53 0.11 18.67
N MET A 150 20.14 -0.65 17.64
CA MET A 150 19.28 -1.82 17.80
C MET A 150 19.96 -2.96 18.57
N ARG A 151 21.29 -3.05 18.53
CA ARG A 151 22.08 -4.04 19.29
C ARG A 151 22.23 -3.69 20.78
N LEU A 152 22.12 -2.42 21.16
CA LEU A 152 22.21 -2.01 22.56
C LEU A 152 21.02 -2.53 23.36
N SER A 153 21.29 -2.99 24.58
CA SER A 153 20.28 -3.38 25.57
C SER A 153 19.47 -2.15 26.04
N PRO A 154 18.27 -2.34 26.63
CA PRO A 154 17.49 -1.24 27.18
C PRO A 154 18.28 -0.37 28.18
N GLN A 155 19.08 -1.00 29.05
CA GLN A 155 19.91 -0.33 30.06
C GLN A 155 21.03 0.49 29.40
N GLU A 156 21.72 -0.07 28.41
CA GLU A 156 22.78 0.63 27.66
C GLU A 156 22.22 1.85 26.91
N ARG A 157 21.03 1.70 26.29
CA ARG A 157 20.33 2.82 25.63
C ARG A 157 19.95 3.92 26.61
N GLN A 158 19.60 3.57 27.85
CA GLN A 158 19.26 4.55 28.89
C GLN A 158 20.50 5.29 29.37
N ARG A 159 21.60 4.57 29.65
CA ARG A 159 22.90 5.18 30.00
C ARG A 159 23.38 6.13 28.91
N LEU A 160 23.32 5.71 27.65
CA LEU A 160 23.72 6.55 26.52
C LEU A 160 22.85 7.81 26.39
N ARG A 161 21.53 7.70 26.59
CA ARG A 161 20.63 8.87 26.62
C ARG A 161 20.99 9.85 27.74
N GLN A 162 21.30 9.35 28.93
CA GLN A 162 21.72 10.18 30.06
C GLN A 162 23.05 10.89 29.78
N LEU A 163 24.04 10.18 29.24
CA LEU A 163 25.34 10.75 28.85
C LEU A 163 25.18 11.88 27.82
N LEU A 164 24.36 11.66 26.78
CA LEU A 164 24.09 12.67 25.75
C LEU A 164 23.37 13.89 26.33
N ARG A 165 22.40 13.69 27.22
CA ARG A 165 21.69 14.80 27.91
C ARG A 165 22.66 15.66 28.72
N ARG A 166 23.54 15.04 29.52
CA ARG A 166 24.57 15.74 30.30
C ARG A 166 25.53 16.54 29.41
N ARG A 167 25.97 15.95 28.28
CA ARG A 167 26.85 16.63 27.33
C ARG A 167 26.19 17.84 26.67
N HIS A 168 24.89 17.76 26.36
CA HIS A 168 24.14 18.88 25.81
C HIS A 168 23.97 20.02 26.82
N GLN A 169 23.67 19.70 28.08
CA GLN A 169 23.54 20.69 29.16
C GLN A 169 24.86 21.45 29.40
N ARG A 170 26.00 20.75 29.35
CA ARG A 170 27.33 21.38 29.48
C ARG A 170 27.73 22.26 28.28
N ARG A 171 27.10 22.08 27.11
CA ARG A 171 27.42 22.83 25.89
C ARG A 171 26.46 23.96 25.57
N GLY A 172 25.25 23.94 26.12
CA GLY A 172 24.23 24.99 25.93
C GLY A 172 24.13 25.99 27.09
N GLY A 173 25.08 25.96 28.02
CA GLY A 173 25.22 26.92 29.13
C GLY A 173 26.38 27.89 28.94
N ARG A 174 26.75 28.18 27.69
CA ARG A 174 27.63 29.27 27.28
C ARG A 174 26.92 30.08 26.22
#